data_AF-A0ABD6ETN2-F1
#
_entry.id   AF-A0ABD6ETN2-F1
#
_cell.length_a   1.000
_cell.length_b   1.000
_cell.length_c   1.000
_cell.angle_alpha   90.00
_cell.angle_beta   90.00
_cell.angle_gamma   90.00
#
_symmetry.space_group_name_H-M   'P 1'
#
loop_
_entity.id
_entity.type
_entity.pdbx_description
1 polymer ?
#
loop_
_entity_poly.entity_id
_entity_poly.type
_entity_poly.pdbx_seq_one_letter_code
_entity_poly.pdbx_strand_id
1 'polypeptide(L)'
;MLPDICHITAVGSGDPSSVLSPIIHQLFRSEGPLYRNGDSRPRILWSVVFSINQQAASEDLPLNVAVFPTIDSSVEYSSVIHSVREAFGRFWPDVDFLPRRLENVDDEECAENDESITEQRDENSLVDGGDSRSNYRSAMLRSEPVMLGDGGQLSSNMEVDGDRTNQRLSQDAPINS
;
A
#
# COMPACT_ATOMS: atom_id res chain seq x y z
N MET A 1 16.58 -18.37 12.61
CA MET A 1 15.13 -18.40 12.36
C MET A 1 14.76 -17.05 11.80
N LEU A 2 14.32 -16.99 10.54
CA LEU A 2 13.87 -15.74 9.93
C LEU A 2 12.51 -15.37 10.52
N PRO A 3 12.18 -14.07 10.65
CA PRO A 3 10.86 -13.66 11.09
C PRO A 3 9.82 -14.00 10.02
N ASP A 4 8.69 -14.57 10.45
CA ASP A 4 7.54 -14.81 9.58
C ASP A 4 6.78 -13.51 9.32
N ILE A 5 6.35 -13.31 8.07
CA ILE A 5 5.54 -12.17 7.65
C ILE A 5 4.08 -12.63 7.52
N CYS A 6 3.16 -11.86 8.11
CA CYS A 6 1.72 -12.14 8.06
C CYS A 6 0.99 -10.94 7.45
N HIS A 7 0.17 -11.20 6.43
CA HIS A 7 -0.72 -10.22 5.83
C HIS A 7 -2.16 -10.56 6.21
N ILE A 8 -2.90 -9.56 6.68
CA ILE A 8 -4.32 -9.68 7.02
C ILE A 8 -5.06 -8.60 6.24
N THR A 9 -6.03 -9.03 5.44
CA THR A 9 -6.88 -8.14 4.64
C THR A 9 -8.33 -8.35 5.05
N ALA A 10 -9.06 -7.26 5.24
CA ALA A 10 -10.47 -7.28 5.57
C ALA A 10 -11.19 -6.12 4.88
N VAL A 11 -12.47 -6.33 4.57
CA VAL A 11 -13.38 -5.26 4.14
C VAL A 11 -14.13 -4.77 5.37
N GLY A 12 -14.10 -3.47 5.60
CA GLY A 12 -14.83 -2.86 6.71
C GLY A 12 -15.00 -1.36 6.52
N SER A 13 -15.95 -0.79 7.25
CA SER A 13 -16.16 0.65 7.34
C SER A 13 -15.54 1.19 8.62
N GLY A 14 -14.81 2.31 8.55
CA GLY A 14 -14.28 3.01 9.72
C GLY A 14 -12.77 2.85 9.91
N ASP A 15 -12.33 2.96 11.17
CA ASP A 15 -10.91 2.86 11.53
C ASP A 15 -10.40 1.42 11.34
N PRO A 16 -9.30 1.21 10.58
CA PRO A 16 -8.81 -0.13 10.27
C PRO A 16 -8.33 -0.90 11.52
N SER A 17 -7.89 -0.20 12.57
CA SER A 17 -7.48 -0.84 13.82
C SER A 17 -8.67 -1.49 14.51
N SER A 18 -9.84 -0.84 14.49
CA SER A 18 -11.06 -1.41 15.05
C SER A 18 -11.53 -2.68 14.33
N VAL A 19 -11.36 -2.73 13.00
CA VAL A 19 -11.74 -3.87 12.16
C VAL A 19 -10.80 -5.05 12.39
N LEU A 20 -9.49 -4.79 12.47
CA LEU A 20 -8.48 -5.85 12.55
C LEU A 20 -8.15 -6.29 13.99
N SER A 21 -8.39 -5.44 14.99
CA SER A 21 -8.05 -5.72 16.40
C SER A 21 -8.59 -7.05 16.92
N PRO A 22 -9.85 -7.46 16.66
CA PRO A 22 -10.35 -8.77 17.12
C PRO A 22 -9.54 -9.95 16.57
N ILE A 23 -9.18 -9.90 15.29
CA ILE A 23 -8.39 -10.94 14.61
C ILE A 23 -6.96 -10.95 15.16
N ILE A 24 -6.36 -9.77 15.30
CA ILE A 24 -5.01 -9.61 15.85
C ILE A 24 -4.93 -10.16 17.27
N HIS A 25 -5.89 -9.81 18.13
CA HIS A 25 -5.96 -10.30 19.50
C HIS A 25 -6.24 -11.79 19.60
N GLN A 26 -6.80 -12.42 18.57
CA GLN A 26 -7.01 -13.86 18.54
C GLN A 26 -5.75 -14.60 18.11
N LEU A 27 -5.07 -14.12 17.06
CA LEU A 27 -3.92 -14.79 16.45
C LEU A 27 -2.59 -14.52 17.16
N PHE A 28 -2.44 -13.34 17.76
CA PHE A 28 -1.18 -12.89 18.33
C PHE A 28 -1.34 -12.49 19.79
N ARG A 29 -0.25 -12.62 20.55
CA ARG A 29 -0.21 -12.12 21.93
C ARG A 29 0.09 -10.62 21.96
N SER A 30 -0.64 -9.92 22.81
CA SER A 30 -0.29 -8.57 23.26
C SER A 30 0.94 -8.63 24.17
N GLU A 31 1.65 -7.52 24.35
CA GLU A 31 2.93 -7.47 25.08
C GLU A 31 2.89 -8.19 26.44
N GLY A 32 3.98 -8.90 26.78
CA GLY A 32 4.11 -9.62 28.04
C GLY A 32 5.18 -10.72 28.00
N PRO A 33 5.57 -11.27 29.17
CA PRO A 33 6.53 -12.35 29.25
C PRO A 33 6.03 -13.62 28.54
N LEU A 34 6.93 -14.31 27.86
CA LEU A 34 6.69 -15.45 26.95
C LEU A 34 5.90 -16.63 27.55
N TYR A 35 5.73 -16.69 28.87
CA TYR A 35 5.27 -17.87 29.60
C TYR A 35 4.17 -17.61 30.64
N ARG A 36 3.51 -16.44 30.61
CA ARG A 36 2.31 -16.29 31.45
C ARG A 36 1.15 -17.04 30.79
N ASN A 37 0.71 -18.12 31.45
CA ASN A 37 -0.59 -18.77 31.25
C ASN A 37 -0.75 -19.73 30.05
N GLY A 38 0.33 -20.30 29.52
CA GLY A 38 0.23 -21.32 28.46
C GLY A 38 -0.23 -20.79 27.10
N ASP A 39 -0.14 -19.47 26.89
CA ASP A 39 -0.44 -18.84 25.59
C ASP A 39 0.68 -19.14 24.58
N SER A 40 0.38 -19.99 23.60
CA SER A 40 1.31 -20.43 22.56
C SER A 40 1.36 -19.50 21.35
N ARG A 41 0.64 -18.37 21.36
CA ARG A 41 0.54 -17.48 20.20
C ARG A 41 1.84 -16.71 19.94
N PRO A 42 2.17 -16.44 18.66
CA PRO A 42 3.37 -15.67 18.30
C PRO A 42 3.30 -14.21 18.79
N ARG A 43 4.47 -13.60 19.02
CA ARG A 43 4.60 -12.17 19.37
C ARG A 43 4.67 -11.33 18.10
N ILE A 44 3.93 -10.21 18.08
CA ILE A 44 4.12 -9.18 17.06
C ILE A 44 5.37 -8.36 17.44
N LEU A 45 6.35 -8.34 16.55
CA LEU A 45 7.54 -7.48 16.68
C LEU A 45 7.27 -6.08 16.11
N TRP A 46 6.49 -6.03 15.03
CA TRP A 46 6.14 -4.81 14.32
C TRP A 46 4.84 -5.03 13.54
N SER A 47 4.03 -3.98 13.42
CA SER A 47 2.78 -4.01 12.66
C SER A 47 2.52 -2.67 12.00
N VAL A 48 2.01 -2.70 10.77
CA VAL A 48 1.47 -1.53 10.07
C VAL A 48 0.05 -1.82 9.67
N VAL A 49 -0.82 -0.84 9.90
CA VAL A 49 -2.24 -0.91 9.60
C VAL A 49 -2.58 0.32 8.77
N PHE A 50 -3.22 0.10 7.63
CA PHE A 50 -3.65 1.16 6.72
C PHE A 50 -4.95 0.76 6.02
N SER A 51 -5.67 1.75 5.51
CA SER A 51 -6.87 1.55 4.71
C SER A 51 -6.59 1.90 3.26
N ILE A 52 -7.12 1.09 2.34
CA ILE A 52 -7.13 1.39 0.91
C ILE A 52 -8.54 1.91 0.58
N ASN A 53 -8.62 3.17 0.18
CA ASN A 53 -9.88 3.76 -0.24
C ASN A 53 -10.13 3.42 -1.71
N GLN A 54 -11.25 2.76 -1.98
CA GLN A 54 -11.70 2.54 -3.36
C GLN A 54 -12.36 3.83 -3.86
N GLN A 55 -11.77 4.43 -4.89
CA GLN A 55 -12.38 5.57 -5.55
C GLN A 55 -13.38 5.06 -6.59
N ALA A 56 -14.60 5.56 -6.53
CA ALA A 56 -15.55 5.38 -7.61
C ALA A 56 -15.03 6.13 -8.85
N ALA A 57 -15.08 5.48 -10.02
CA ALA A 57 -14.80 6.16 -11.27
C ALA A 57 -15.83 7.29 -11.48
N SER A 58 -15.37 8.45 -11.97
CA SER A 58 -16.25 9.54 -12.36
C SER A 58 -17.06 9.14 -13.60
N GLU A 59 -18.36 9.47 -13.62
CA GLU A 59 -19.25 9.16 -14.74
C GLU A 59 -18.95 10.01 -15.99
N ASP A 60 -18.29 11.17 -15.83
CA ASP A 60 -18.02 12.13 -16.89
C ASP A 60 -16.57 12.09 -17.37
N LEU A 61 -16.11 10.91 -17.79
CA LEU A 61 -14.76 10.75 -18.37
C LEU A 61 -14.77 11.00 -19.88
N PRO A 62 -13.77 11.73 -20.42
CA PRO A 62 -13.60 11.86 -21.86
C PRO A 62 -13.48 10.50 -22.56
N LEU A 63 -13.92 10.43 -23.83
CA LEU A 63 -13.96 9.16 -24.57
C LEU A 63 -12.59 8.49 -24.77
N ASN A 64 -11.52 9.27 -24.73
CA ASN A 64 -10.14 8.83 -24.89
C ASN A 64 -9.43 8.55 -23.55
N VAL A 65 -10.17 8.49 -22.44
CA VAL A 65 -9.64 8.20 -21.11
C VAL A 65 -10.32 6.94 -20.58
N ALA A 66 -9.53 6.07 -19.97
CA ALA A 66 -10.03 4.98 -19.15
C ALA A 66 -9.48 5.11 -17.74
N VAL A 67 -10.32 4.82 -16.76
CA VAL A 67 -9.96 4.72 -15.36
C VAL A 67 -10.08 3.26 -14.97
N PHE A 68 -9.01 2.72 -14.42
CA PHE A 68 -8.99 1.36 -13.93
C PHE A 68 -9.48 1.31 -12.48
N PRO A 69 -10.24 0.27 -12.11
CA PRO A 69 -10.62 0.10 -10.72
C PRO A 69 -9.37 -0.06 -9.86
N THR A 70 -9.44 0.46 -8.64
CA THR A 70 -8.45 0.16 -7.60
C THR A 70 -8.50 -1.32 -7.24
N ILE A 71 -7.41 -1.84 -6.67
CA ILE A 71 -7.35 -3.22 -6.15
C ILE A 71 -8.54 -3.46 -5.22
N ASP A 72 -9.23 -4.58 -5.43
CA ASP A 72 -10.36 -4.98 -4.59
C ASP A 72 -9.89 -5.81 -3.39
N SER A 73 -10.84 -6.35 -2.63
CA SER A 73 -10.54 -7.23 -1.50
C SER A 73 -10.37 -8.70 -1.90
N SER A 74 -10.48 -9.00 -3.21
CA SER A 74 -10.31 -10.35 -3.72
C SER A 74 -8.85 -10.76 -3.60
N VAL A 75 -8.65 -12.05 -3.34
CA VAL A 75 -7.32 -12.67 -3.44
C VAL A 75 -6.91 -12.84 -4.91
N GLU A 76 -7.90 -12.91 -5.80
CA GLU A 76 -7.69 -13.08 -7.24
C GLU A 76 -7.72 -11.74 -7.97
N TYR A 77 -6.87 -11.61 -8.99
CA TYR A 77 -6.82 -10.45 -9.89
C TYR A 77 -7.88 -10.47 -11.00
N SER A 78 -8.87 -11.36 -10.92
CA SER A 78 -9.87 -11.61 -11.95
C SER A 78 -10.64 -10.33 -12.35
N SER A 79 -11.00 -9.50 -11.37
CA SER A 79 -11.70 -8.22 -11.60
C SER A 79 -10.84 -7.22 -12.38
N VAL A 80 -9.58 -7.03 -11.97
CA VAL A 80 -8.64 -6.13 -12.62
C VAL A 80 -8.35 -6.57 -14.06
N ILE A 81 -8.08 -7.88 -14.27
CA ILE A 81 -7.83 -8.43 -15.61
C ILE A 81 -9.04 -8.21 -16.51
N HIS A 82 -10.25 -8.39 -15.99
CA HIS A 82 -11.47 -8.15 -16.73
C HIS A 82 -11.61 -6.69 -17.16
N SER A 83 -11.44 -5.73 -16.24
CA SER A 83 -11.51 -4.30 -16.55
C SER A 83 -10.42 -3.84 -17.53
N VAL A 84 -9.21 -4.40 -17.41
CA VAL A 84 -8.11 -4.12 -18.36
C VAL A 84 -8.44 -4.62 -19.75
N ARG A 85 -8.98 -5.85 -19.87
CA ARG A 85 -9.39 -6.41 -21.16
C ARG A 85 -10.51 -5.61 -21.81
N GLU A 86 -11.51 -5.20 -21.04
CA GLU A 86 -12.61 -4.37 -21.53
C GLU A 86 -12.12 -3.02 -22.07
N ALA A 87 -11.29 -2.31 -21.27
CA ALA A 87 -10.70 -1.05 -21.70
C ALA A 87 -9.84 -1.21 -22.96
N PHE A 88 -9.02 -2.27 -23.02
CA PHE A 88 -8.18 -2.54 -24.19
C PHE A 88 -9.03 -2.73 -25.46
N GLY A 89 -10.08 -3.56 -25.40
CA GLY A 89 -10.97 -3.78 -26.54
C GLY A 89 -11.70 -2.51 -27.01
N ARG A 90 -11.92 -1.54 -26.11
CA ARG A 90 -12.49 -0.24 -26.48
C ARG A 90 -11.51 0.63 -27.28
N PHE A 91 -10.22 0.63 -26.93
CA PHE A 91 -9.21 1.46 -27.61
C PHE A 91 -8.61 0.80 -28.84
N TRP A 92 -8.52 -0.54 -28.85
CA TRP A 92 -7.93 -1.33 -29.91
C TRP A 92 -8.81 -2.55 -30.25
N PRO A 93 -9.98 -2.34 -30.87
CA PRO A 93 -10.95 -3.42 -31.13
C PRO A 93 -10.44 -4.48 -32.11
N ASP A 94 -9.48 -4.13 -32.96
CA ASP A 94 -8.93 -5.00 -34.01
C ASP A 94 -7.64 -5.73 -33.59
N VAL A 95 -7.22 -5.58 -32.32
CA VAL A 95 -5.97 -6.16 -31.79
C VAL A 95 -6.28 -7.20 -30.72
N ASP A 96 -5.57 -8.33 -30.75
CA ASP A 96 -5.69 -9.35 -29.71
C ASP A 96 -5.14 -8.87 -28.37
N PHE A 97 -5.85 -9.18 -27.28
CA PHE A 97 -5.41 -8.87 -25.93
C PHE A 97 -4.33 -9.87 -25.46
N LEU A 98 -3.10 -9.38 -25.25
CA LEU A 98 -1.94 -10.18 -24.84
C LEU A 98 -1.62 -11.33 -25.84
N PRO A 99 -1.26 -11.00 -27.10
CA PRO A 99 -0.84 -12.03 -28.03
C PRO A 99 0.40 -12.75 -27.48
N ARG A 100 0.55 -14.04 -27.83
CA ARG A 100 1.78 -14.76 -27.49
C ARG A 100 2.97 -14.00 -28.05
N ARG A 101 4.04 -13.89 -27.25
CA ARG A 101 5.31 -13.33 -27.73
C ARG A 101 5.74 -14.13 -28.96
N LEU A 102 6.06 -13.43 -30.04
CA LEU A 102 6.71 -14.05 -31.18
C LEU A 102 8.12 -14.46 -30.74
N GLU A 103 8.44 -15.74 -30.88
CA GLU A 103 9.81 -16.21 -30.76
C GLU A 103 10.60 -15.57 -31.90
N ASN A 104 11.40 -14.55 -31.58
CA ASN A 104 12.36 -14.04 -32.53
C ASN A 104 13.42 -15.15 -32.69
N VAL A 105 13.57 -15.64 -33.91
CA VAL A 105 14.57 -16.66 -34.26
C VAL A 105 16.02 -16.14 -34.03
N ASP A 106 16.18 -14.84 -33.76
CA ASP A 106 17.47 -14.19 -33.43
C ASP A 106 17.69 -13.96 -31.92
N ASP A 107 16.73 -14.29 -31.04
CA ASP A 107 16.83 -14.10 -29.57
C ASP A 107 17.14 -15.43 -28.83
N GLU A 108 17.98 -16.31 -29.39
CA GLU A 108 18.40 -17.57 -28.76
C GLU A 108 19.15 -17.39 -27.41
N GLU A 109 19.44 -16.15 -26.97
CA GLU A 109 20.12 -15.88 -25.68
C GLU A 109 19.19 -15.45 -24.52
N CYS A 110 17.88 -15.26 -24.71
CA CYS A 110 16.99 -14.75 -23.63
C CYS A 110 16.00 -15.77 -23.05
N ALA A 111 16.03 -17.03 -23.47
CA ALA A 111 15.02 -18.04 -23.15
C ALA A 111 15.36 -18.97 -21.96
N GLU A 112 16.26 -18.60 -21.05
CA GLU A 112 16.65 -19.46 -19.92
C GLU A 112 16.08 -19.08 -18.54
N ASN A 113 15.11 -18.17 -18.43
CA ASN A 113 14.72 -17.67 -17.10
C ASN A 113 13.23 -17.78 -16.69
N ASP A 114 12.41 -18.59 -17.37
CA ASP A 114 10.99 -18.76 -17.00
C ASP A 114 10.57 -20.16 -16.53
N GLU A 115 11.53 -21.10 -16.35
CA GLU A 115 11.24 -22.43 -15.76
C GLU A 115 12.16 -22.75 -14.57
N SER A 116 12.07 -21.98 -13.46
CA SER A 116 12.57 -22.47 -12.16
C SER A 116 11.83 -21.88 -10.95
N ILE A 117 10.50 -22.02 -10.92
CA ILE A 117 9.77 -22.11 -9.66
C ILE A 117 9.04 -23.44 -9.64
N THR A 118 9.82 -24.52 -9.56
CA THR A 118 9.33 -25.81 -9.07
C THR A 118 10.18 -26.21 -7.86
N GLU A 119 9.45 -26.61 -6.83
CA GLU A 119 9.89 -26.94 -5.48
C GLU A 119 11.08 -27.91 -5.45
N GLN A 120 12.22 -27.48 -4.90
CA GLN A 120 13.22 -28.39 -4.34
C GLN A 120 13.49 -28.02 -2.89
N ARG A 121 12.66 -28.62 -2.03
CA ARG A 121 12.94 -28.86 -0.63
C ARG A 121 13.88 -30.06 -0.59
N ASP A 122 15.16 -29.84 -0.33
CA ASP A 122 16.06 -30.90 0.11
C ASP A 122 17.07 -30.42 1.14
N GLU A 123 17.31 -31.34 2.06
CA GLU A 123 18.02 -31.21 3.32
C GLU A 123 19.55 -31.22 3.16
N ASN A 124 20.24 -30.63 4.14
CA ASN A 124 21.67 -30.84 4.50
C ASN A 124 22.80 -30.35 3.56
N SER A 125 23.47 -29.28 3.99
CA SER A 125 24.92 -29.28 4.35
C SER A 125 25.30 -27.85 4.77
N LEU A 126 25.48 -27.56 6.05
CA LEU A 126 26.75 -27.61 6.78
C LEU A 126 27.97 -27.17 5.95
N VAL A 127 28.49 -25.97 6.28
CA VAL A 127 29.90 -25.55 6.46
C VAL A 127 30.18 -24.14 5.90
N ASP A 128 30.81 -23.32 6.76
CA ASP A 128 31.59 -22.07 6.57
C ASP A 128 31.07 -20.98 5.61
N GLY A 129 30.93 -19.72 6.03
CA GLY A 129 32.00 -18.93 6.65
C GLY A 129 32.57 -17.97 5.59
N GLY A 130 31.96 -16.79 5.45
CA GLY A 130 32.36 -15.84 4.39
C GLY A 130 31.65 -14.50 4.48
N ASP A 131 32.22 -13.63 5.30
CA ASP A 131 31.87 -12.22 5.53
C ASP A 131 31.77 -11.44 4.19
N SER A 132 30.56 -11.01 3.81
CA SER A 132 30.32 -10.14 2.65
C SER A 132 29.48 -8.95 3.05
N ARG A 133 30.18 -7.90 3.49
CA ARG A 133 29.67 -6.55 3.69
C ARG A 133 29.04 -6.02 2.40
N SER A 134 27.72 -5.90 2.38
CA SER A 134 26.98 -5.19 1.32
C SER A 134 27.22 -3.68 1.44
N ASN A 135 27.90 -3.10 0.45
CA ASN A 135 27.97 -1.65 0.24
C ASN A 135 26.69 -1.19 -0.46
N TYR A 136 25.63 -0.90 0.29
CA TYR A 136 24.53 -0.06 -0.22
C TYR A 136 24.98 1.40 -0.20
N ARG A 137 25.54 1.87 -1.31
CA ARG A 137 25.81 3.28 -1.52
C ARG A 137 24.50 3.95 -1.93
N SER A 138 23.89 4.63 -0.96
CA SER A 138 22.77 5.55 -1.17
C SER A 138 23.13 6.59 -2.23
N ALA A 139 22.50 6.51 -3.40
CA ALA A 139 22.45 7.62 -4.34
C ALA A 139 21.40 8.62 -3.84
N MET A 140 21.83 9.56 -2.98
CA MET A 140 21.06 10.75 -2.70
C MET A 140 20.99 11.58 -3.98
N LEU A 141 19.83 11.55 -4.64
CA LEU A 141 19.45 12.53 -5.65
C LEU A 141 19.43 13.91 -4.98
N ARG A 142 20.46 14.71 -5.27
CA ARG A 142 20.49 16.14 -4.95
C ARG A 142 19.51 16.83 -5.90
N SER A 143 18.35 17.19 -5.38
CA SER A 143 17.45 18.13 -6.04
C SER A 143 18.12 19.50 -6.06
N GLU A 144 18.55 19.96 -7.23
CA GLU A 144 18.99 21.35 -7.39
C GLU A 144 17.77 22.27 -7.32
N PRO A 145 17.81 23.35 -6.52
CA PRO A 145 16.74 24.33 -6.50
C PRO A 145 16.76 25.15 -7.79
N VAL A 146 15.67 25.10 -8.53
CA VAL A 146 15.39 25.99 -9.66
C VAL A 146 15.24 27.41 -9.12
N MET A 147 16.20 28.27 -9.44
CA MET A 147 16.15 29.70 -9.17
C MET A 147 15.08 30.32 -10.08
N LEU A 148 13.87 30.49 -9.55
CA LEU A 148 12.83 31.28 -10.19
C LEU A 148 13.19 32.76 -10.06
N GLY A 149 13.23 33.41 -11.22
CA GLY A 149 13.64 34.78 -11.41
C GLY A 149 12.76 35.79 -10.67
N ASP A 150 13.48 36.82 -10.23
CA ASP A 150 13.06 38.09 -9.70
C ASP A 150 11.99 38.78 -10.55
N GLY A 151 10.99 39.39 -9.90
CA GLY A 151 10.03 40.27 -10.56
C GLY A 151 8.65 40.29 -9.93
N GLY A 152 8.41 41.23 -9.02
CA GLY A 152 7.04 41.60 -8.65
C GLY A 152 6.90 42.29 -7.30
N GLN A 153 7.27 43.57 -7.24
CA GLN A 153 6.81 44.47 -6.19
C GLN A 153 5.27 44.55 -6.22
N LEU A 154 4.61 44.23 -5.11
CA LEU A 154 3.27 44.73 -4.81
C LEU A 154 3.20 45.19 -3.36
N SER A 155 3.25 46.51 -3.26
CA SER A 155 2.69 47.44 -2.30
C SER A 155 1.87 46.91 -1.12
N SER A 156 2.28 47.43 0.03
CA SER A 156 1.53 47.73 1.25
C SER A 156 0.01 47.85 1.13
N ASN A 157 -0.69 47.33 2.13
CA ASN A 157 -1.89 47.83 2.81
C ASN A 157 -2.29 46.73 3.82
N MET A 158 -2.86 46.93 5.00
CA MET A 158 -3.19 48.06 5.87
C MET A 158 -3.75 47.35 7.13
N GLU A 159 -3.43 47.85 8.33
CA GLU A 159 -3.98 47.38 9.61
C GLU A 159 -5.51 47.26 9.62
N VAL A 160 -6.07 46.26 10.32
CA VAL A 160 -7.28 46.43 11.14
C VAL A 160 -7.27 45.43 12.31
N ASP A 161 -7.17 45.98 13.53
CA ASP A 161 -7.49 45.35 14.82
C ASP A 161 -8.95 44.88 14.89
N GLY A 162 -9.20 43.78 15.60
CA GLY A 162 -10.55 43.23 15.74
C GLY A 162 -10.73 42.28 16.91
N ASP A 163 -10.44 42.77 18.11
CA ASP A 163 -10.77 42.18 19.40
C ASP A 163 -12.30 41.96 19.55
N ARG A 164 -12.77 40.72 19.77
CA ARG A 164 -14.11 40.44 20.35
C ARG A 164 -14.14 39.15 21.16
N THR A 165 -14.09 39.38 22.47
CA THR A 165 -14.68 38.62 23.57
C THR A 165 -16.16 38.23 23.36
N ASN A 166 -16.55 37.08 23.92
CA ASN A 166 -17.84 36.78 24.62
C ASN A 166 -17.86 35.26 24.94
N GLN A 167 -17.60 34.80 26.17
CA GLN A 167 -18.54 34.67 27.30
C GLN A 167 -19.96 34.18 26.94
N ARG A 168 -20.31 32.96 27.36
CA ARG A 168 -21.51 32.57 28.16
C ARG A 168 -21.54 31.04 28.32
N LEU A 169 -21.38 30.44 29.51
CA LEU A 169 -22.32 30.26 30.62
C LEU A 169 -23.64 29.54 30.26
N SER A 170 -23.79 28.28 30.72
CA SER A 170 -24.93 27.71 31.50
C SER A 170 -24.80 26.17 31.48
N GLN A 171 -24.49 25.49 32.59
CA GLN A 171 -25.35 25.08 33.72
C GLN A 171 -26.26 23.87 33.43
N ASP A 172 -25.87 22.75 34.03
CA ASP A 172 -26.64 21.76 34.82
C ASP A 172 -28.13 21.49 34.54
N ALA A 173 -28.45 20.20 34.41
CA ALA A 173 -29.66 19.60 34.97
C ALA A 173 -29.39 18.13 35.37
N PRO A 174 -29.56 17.74 36.66
CA PRO A 174 -29.70 16.35 37.03
C PRO A 174 -31.17 15.92 36.97
N ILE A 175 -31.40 14.70 36.48
CA ILE A 175 -32.70 14.03 36.45
C ILE A 175 -33.00 13.50 37.86
N ASN A 176 -34.15 13.88 38.40
CA ASN A 176 -34.72 13.31 39.62
C ASN A 176 -35.48 12.00 39.34
N SER A 177 -35.33 11.09 40.31
CA SER A 177 -36.23 10.00 40.75
C SER A 177 -36.61 8.88 39.79
#